data_AF-A0A9N8EV37-F1
#
_entry.id   AF-A0A9N8EV37-F1
#
_cell.length_a   1.000
_cell.length_b   1.000
_cell.length_c   1.000
_cell.angle_alpha   90.00
_cell.angle_beta   90.00
_cell.angle_gamma   90.00
#
_symmetry.space_group_name_H-M   'P 1'
#
loop_
_entity.id
_entity.type
_entity.pdbx_description
1 polymer ?
#
loop_
_entity_poly.entity_id
_entity_poly.type
_entity_poly.pdbx_seq_one_letter_code
_entity_poly.pdbx_strand_id
1 'polypeptide(L)'
;MVSAYKYDLTKFQLFQSTVKALNRKTMEAIEEVYYKSLRDPDEGYSTLRYIDLIVHLNKQYGKLTNDDPNKNFERMNAKWTPTQPIEQLFHQIDDAVSFSKDHGPISAKATVHSAQKNLENSCVFPLAVKDWRNKLKEVQTWANFQVPPKNHQMNPFLIKGDCSTYMSYCFSHGIQWDLNHNSFTCWKMDSCIIFQA
;
A
#
# COMPACT_ATOMS: atom_id res chain seq x y z
N MET A 1 33.85 13.71 36.69
CA MET A 1 34.26 14.23 35.36
C MET A 1 34.55 13.12 34.34
N VAL A 2 35.26 12.02 34.70
CA VAL A 2 35.56 10.91 33.77
C VAL A 2 34.31 10.15 33.26
N SER A 3 33.24 10.05 34.07
CA SER A 3 32.01 9.34 33.68
C SER A 3 31.22 10.05 32.57
N ALA A 4 31.12 11.38 32.63
CA ALA A 4 30.44 12.20 31.61
C ALA A 4 31.18 12.11 30.26
N TYR A 5 32.51 12.23 30.28
CA TYR A 5 33.33 12.07 29.06
C TYR A 5 33.14 10.71 28.38
N LYS A 6 33.14 9.60 29.14
CA LYS A 6 32.91 8.26 28.58
C LYS A 6 31.51 8.11 27.98
N TYR A 7 30.51 8.70 28.62
CA TYR A 7 29.14 8.70 28.14
C TYR A 7 29.00 9.48 26.82
N ASP A 8 29.59 10.68 26.76
CA ASP A 8 29.56 11.52 25.56
C ASP A 8 30.34 10.89 24.41
N LEU A 9 31.47 10.25 24.68
CA LEU A 9 32.23 9.50 23.69
C LEU A 9 31.41 8.35 23.10
N THR A 10 30.70 7.60 23.95
CA THR A 10 29.83 6.49 23.51
C THR A 10 28.70 6.99 22.61
N LYS A 11 28.05 8.10 23.00
CA LYS A 11 27.02 8.74 22.16
C LYS A 11 27.56 9.19 20.81
N PHE A 12 28.75 9.80 20.80
CA PHE A 12 29.38 10.26 19.58
C PHE A 12 29.73 9.09 18.64
N GLN A 13 30.27 7.99 19.18
CA GLN A 13 30.56 6.78 18.42
C GLN A 13 29.29 6.13 17.85
N LEU A 14 28.20 6.09 18.64
CA LEU A 14 26.91 5.60 18.18
C LEU A 14 26.35 6.46 17.05
N PHE A 15 26.42 7.79 17.18
CA PHE A 15 26.02 8.71 16.13
C PHE A 15 26.80 8.47 14.83
N GLN A 16 28.13 8.43 14.90
CA GLN A 16 28.99 8.24 13.74
C GLN A 16 28.77 6.89 13.04
N SER A 17 28.64 5.81 13.82
CA SER A 17 28.36 4.47 13.27
C SER A 17 26.98 4.40 12.63
N THR A 18 25.96 5.03 13.23
CA THR A 18 24.61 5.11 12.66
C THR A 18 24.60 5.88 11.35
N VAL A 19 25.23 7.05 11.27
CA VAL A 19 25.32 7.83 10.03
C VAL A 19 26.00 7.05 8.91
N LYS A 20 27.13 6.37 9.22
CA LYS A 20 27.82 5.51 8.26
C LYS A 20 26.95 4.35 7.78
N ALA A 21 26.21 3.71 8.69
CA ALA A 21 25.31 2.61 8.34
C ALA A 21 24.15 3.07 7.44
N LEU A 22 23.58 4.25 7.71
CA LEU A 22 22.52 4.84 6.89
C LEU A 22 23.02 5.19 5.49
N ASN A 23 24.16 5.89 5.37
CA ASN A 23 24.78 6.19 4.08
C ASN A 23 24.99 4.92 3.25
N ARG A 24 25.60 3.88 3.85
CA ARG A 24 25.85 2.62 3.17
C ARG A 24 24.56 1.98 2.66
N LYS A 25 23.53 1.87 3.50
CA LYS A 25 22.25 1.29 3.11
C LYS A 25 21.59 2.04 1.96
N THR A 26 21.64 3.37 1.98
CA THR A 26 21.09 4.18 0.88
C THR A 26 21.90 4.04 -0.40
N MET A 27 23.23 4.02 -0.31
CA MET A 27 24.12 3.84 -1.47
C MET A 27 24.04 2.44 -2.07
N GLU A 28 23.72 1.41 -1.27
CA GLU A 28 23.43 0.06 -1.74
C GLU A 28 22.08 -0.04 -2.47
N ALA A 29 21.10 0.79 -2.09
CA ALA A 29 19.76 0.75 -2.66
C ALA A 29 19.61 1.54 -3.97
N ILE A 30 20.61 2.36 -4.33
CA ILE A 30 20.55 3.32 -5.44
C ILE A 30 21.83 3.20 -6.28
N GLU A 31 21.71 3.26 -7.60
CA GLU A 31 22.89 3.24 -8.48
C GLU A 31 23.80 4.46 -8.25
N GLU A 32 25.12 4.25 -8.28
CA GLU A 32 26.12 5.29 -7.96
C GLU A 32 25.98 6.56 -8.83
N VAL A 33 25.53 6.41 -10.07
CA VAL A 33 25.33 7.55 -11.00
C VAL A 33 24.50 8.68 -10.40
N TYR A 34 23.57 8.39 -9.47
CA TYR A 34 22.69 9.36 -8.82
C TYR A 34 23.32 10.09 -7.62
N TYR A 35 24.50 9.71 -7.15
CA TYR A 35 25.19 10.40 -6.05
C TYR A 35 26.70 10.56 -6.27
N LYS A 36 27.23 10.09 -7.40
CA LYS A 36 28.66 10.18 -7.75
C LYS A 36 29.22 11.60 -7.67
N SER A 37 28.39 12.61 -7.95
CA SER A 37 28.77 14.02 -7.86
C SER A 37 29.13 14.47 -6.44
N LEU A 38 28.74 13.72 -5.41
CA LEU A 38 29.06 13.98 -4.01
C LEU A 38 30.37 13.30 -3.56
N ARG A 39 31.03 12.54 -4.44
CA ARG A 39 32.26 11.82 -4.11
C ARG A 39 33.42 12.79 -3.98
N ASP A 40 34.05 12.79 -2.81
CA ASP A 40 35.33 13.47 -2.61
C ASP A 40 36.45 12.72 -3.38
N PRO A 41 37.35 13.42 -4.09
CA PRO A 41 38.42 12.78 -4.84
C PRO A 41 39.33 11.91 -3.98
N ASP A 42 39.68 12.38 -2.78
CA ASP A 42 40.69 11.80 -1.89
C ASP A 42 40.04 10.89 -0.83
N GLU A 43 38.91 11.33 -0.29
CA GLU A 43 38.21 10.69 0.84
C GLU A 43 36.99 9.86 0.43
N GLY A 44 36.63 9.88 -0.85
CA GLY A 44 35.45 9.18 -1.37
C GLY A 44 34.17 9.68 -0.71
N TYR A 45 33.43 8.79 -0.03
CA TYR A 45 32.19 9.13 0.67
C TYR A 45 32.35 9.14 2.20
N SER A 46 33.59 9.08 2.72
CA SER A 46 33.86 8.89 4.16
C SER A 46 33.33 10.03 5.02
N THR A 47 33.31 11.25 4.47
CA THR A 47 32.89 12.50 5.12
C THR A 47 31.46 12.91 4.74
N LEU A 48 30.80 12.18 3.83
CA LEU A 48 29.47 12.54 3.35
C LEU A 48 28.45 12.49 4.49
N ARG A 49 27.76 13.60 4.75
CA ARG A 49 26.67 13.61 5.72
C ARG A 49 25.42 13.00 5.08
N TYR A 50 24.71 12.18 5.84
CA TYR A 50 23.48 11.54 5.38
C TYR A 50 22.43 12.53 4.85
N ILE A 51 22.30 13.69 5.50
CA ILE A 51 21.36 14.73 5.05
C ILE A 51 21.73 15.30 3.66
N ASP A 52 23.03 15.42 3.34
CA ASP A 52 23.46 15.96 2.05
C ASP A 52 23.14 14.98 0.92
N LEU A 53 23.31 13.67 1.16
CA LEU A 53 22.90 12.62 0.25
C LEU A 53 21.39 12.69 -0.05
N ILE A 54 20.56 12.75 0.99
CA ILE A 54 19.10 12.79 0.84
C ILE A 54 18.64 14.08 0.15
N VAL A 55 19.19 15.23 0.54
CA VAL A 55 18.88 16.52 -0.10
C VAL A 55 19.29 16.52 -1.56
N HIS A 56 20.46 15.96 -1.90
CA HIS A 56 20.90 15.83 -3.28
C HIS A 56 19.92 14.99 -4.11
N LEU A 57 19.60 13.78 -3.62
CA LEU A 57 18.69 12.86 -4.29
C LEU A 57 17.31 13.50 -4.51
N ASN A 58 16.74 14.12 -3.48
CA ASN A 58 15.44 14.78 -3.58
C ASN A 58 15.47 15.98 -4.53
N LYS A 59 16.50 16.83 -4.46
CA LYS A 59 16.58 18.05 -5.27
C LYS A 59 16.79 17.75 -6.75
N GLN A 60 17.62 16.75 -7.07
CA GLN A 60 18.00 16.44 -8.45
C GLN A 60 17.04 15.45 -9.12
N TYR A 61 16.60 14.44 -8.37
CA TYR A 61 15.90 13.28 -8.92
C TYR A 61 14.53 13.03 -8.28
N GLY A 62 14.30 13.49 -7.05
CA GLY A 62 13.01 13.39 -6.36
C GLY A 62 11.96 14.39 -6.84
N LYS A 63 12.11 14.94 -8.05
CA LYS A 63 11.10 15.81 -8.65
C LYS A 63 10.00 14.95 -9.22
N LEU A 64 8.80 15.12 -8.69
CA LEU A 64 7.60 14.64 -9.36
C LEU A 64 7.49 15.35 -10.70
N THR A 65 7.38 14.55 -11.74
CA THR A 65 7.02 14.97 -13.08
C THR A 65 5.53 15.32 -13.12
N ASN A 66 5.13 16.14 -14.09
CA ASN A 66 3.69 16.43 -14.32
C ASN A 66 2.86 15.18 -14.64
N ASP A 67 3.51 14.06 -14.95
CA ASP A 67 2.87 12.78 -15.29
C ASP A 67 2.62 11.88 -14.06
N ASP A 68 3.28 12.14 -12.93
CA ASP A 68 3.12 11.31 -11.74
C ASP A 68 1.70 11.33 -11.15
N PRO A 69 0.94 12.45 -11.17
CA PRO A 69 -0.48 12.44 -10.85
C PRO A 69 -1.31 11.51 -11.76
N ASN A 70 -0.99 11.43 -13.05
CA ASN A 70 -1.68 10.53 -13.98
C ASN A 70 -1.39 9.08 -13.64
N LYS A 71 -0.12 8.71 -13.46
CA LYS A 71 0.28 7.36 -13.03
C LYS A 71 -0.35 6.98 -11.69
N ASN A 72 -0.46 7.94 -10.77
CA ASN A 72 -1.15 7.71 -9.50
C ASN A 72 -2.63 7.38 -9.72
N PHE A 73 -3.31 8.13 -10.57
CA PHE A 73 -4.71 7.88 -10.92
C PHE A 73 -4.90 6.55 -11.65
N GLU A 74 -3.98 6.18 -12.55
CA GLU A 74 -3.96 4.87 -13.22
C GLU A 74 -3.80 3.73 -12.20
N ARG A 75 -2.83 3.83 -11.29
CA ARG A 75 -2.63 2.83 -10.21
C ARG A 75 -3.85 2.73 -9.31
N MET A 76 -4.45 3.86 -8.91
CA MET A 76 -5.67 3.88 -8.10
C MET A 76 -6.80 3.07 -8.75
N ASN A 77 -6.97 3.20 -10.07
CA ASN A 77 -8.07 2.58 -10.82
C ASN A 77 -7.67 1.27 -11.51
N ALA A 78 -6.47 0.75 -11.25
CA ALA A 78 -6.04 -0.55 -11.75
C ALA A 78 -7.04 -1.62 -11.32
N LYS A 79 -7.37 -2.53 -12.24
CA LYS A 79 -8.39 -3.56 -12.02
C LYS A 79 -7.94 -4.50 -10.92
N TRP A 80 -8.65 -4.50 -9.80
CA TRP A 80 -8.52 -5.56 -8.80
C TRP A 80 -9.22 -6.83 -9.29
N THR A 81 -8.63 -7.98 -8.97
CA THR A 81 -9.21 -9.28 -9.24
C THR A 81 -9.30 -10.10 -7.96
N PRO A 82 -10.33 -10.95 -7.83
CA PRO A 82 -10.59 -11.67 -6.59
C PRO A 82 -9.61 -12.83 -6.31
N THR A 83 -8.59 -13.02 -7.15
CA THR A 83 -7.48 -13.96 -6.91
C THR A 83 -6.55 -13.50 -5.78
N GLN A 84 -6.74 -12.27 -5.29
CA GLN A 84 -5.96 -11.67 -4.21
C GLN A 84 -6.88 -11.19 -3.07
N PRO A 85 -6.33 -10.95 -1.86
CA PRO A 85 -7.03 -10.26 -0.78
C PRO A 85 -7.57 -8.88 -1.21
N ILE A 86 -8.70 -8.45 -0.66
CA ILE A 86 -9.39 -7.20 -1.01
C ILE A 86 -8.70 -6.03 -0.33
N GLU A 87 -7.94 -6.32 0.72
CA GLU A 87 -6.98 -5.43 1.35
C GLU A 87 -5.98 -4.87 0.35
N GLN A 88 -5.61 -5.62 -0.70
CA GLN A 88 -4.77 -5.07 -1.77
C GLN A 88 -5.46 -3.92 -2.52
N LEU A 89 -6.77 -4.03 -2.80
CA LEU A 89 -7.53 -2.92 -3.37
C LEU A 89 -7.59 -1.73 -2.40
N PHE A 90 -7.75 -1.99 -1.10
CA PHE A 90 -7.78 -0.93 -0.10
C PHE A 90 -6.44 -0.20 0.00
N HIS A 91 -5.32 -0.93 0.08
CA HIS A 91 -3.97 -0.37 0.08
C HIS A 91 -3.68 0.41 -1.21
N GLN A 92 -4.04 -0.15 -2.38
CA GLN A 92 -3.92 0.53 -3.67
C GLN A 92 -4.59 1.92 -3.67
N ILE A 93 -5.77 2.03 -3.06
CA ILE A 93 -6.52 3.28 -2.99
C ILE A 93 -5.96 4.21 -1.89
N ASP A 94 -5.56 3.68 -0.73
CA ASP A 94 -4.95 4.44 0.36
C ASP A 94 -3.61 5.06 -0.05
N ASP A 95 -2.78 4.33 -0.79
CA ASP A 95 -1.53 4.81 -1.35
C ASP A 95 -1.78 5.95 -2.32
N ALA A 96 -2.78 5.80 -3.20
CA ALA A 96 -3.13 6.84 -4.17
C ALA A 96 -3.66 8.12 -3.50
N VAL A 97 -4.51 7.99 -2.47
CA VAL A 97 -4.99 9.12 -1.68
C VAL A 97 -3.83 9.79 -0.94
N SER A 98 -2.92 9.01 -0.36
CA SER A 98 -1.76 9.52 0.36
C SER A 98 -0.81 10.30 -0.54
N PHE A 99 -0.51 9.77 -1.73
CA PHE A 99 0.26 10.49 -2.76
C PHE A 99 -0.41 11.82 -3.15
N SER A 100 -1.74 11.84 -3.29
CA SER A 100 -2.46 13.01 -3.80
C SER A 100 -2.52 14.21 -2.84
N LYS A 101 -2.20 14.03 -1.55
CA LYS A 101 -2.38 15.07 -0.51
C LYS A 101 -1.73 16.41 -0.87
N ASP A 102 -0.53 16.37 -1.45
CA ASP A 102 0.24 17.57 -1.81
C ASP A 102 0.22 17.86 -3.32
N HIS A 103 -0.50 17.05 -4.12
CA HIS A 103 -0.39 17.03 -5.59
C HIS A 103 -1.75 17.05 -6.31
N GLY A 104 -2.79 17.54 -5.63
CA GLY A 104 -4.17 17.52 -6.13
C GLY A 104 -5.00 16.47 -5.39
N PRO A 105 -5.52 16.81 -4.19
CA PRO A 105 -6.15 15.83 -3.31
C PRO A 105 -7.31 15.08 -3.96
N ILE A 106 -7.28 13.75 -3.86
CA ILE A 106 -8.40 12.90 -4.24
C ILE A 106 -9.50 13.08 -3.19
N SER A 107 -10.69 13.49 -3.65
CA SER A 107 -11.84 13.67 -2.76
C SER A 107 -12.31 12.33 -2.17
N ALA A 108 -12.84 12.35 -0.95
CA ALA A 108 -13.41 11.15 -0.30
C ALA A 108 -14.48 10.45 -1.17
N LYS A 109 -15.25 11.24 -1.94
CA LYS A 109 -16.22 10.70 -2.90
C LYS A 109 -15.53 9.93 -4.03
N ALA A 110 -14.45 10.46 -4.59
CA ALA A 110 -13.68 9.79 -5.64
C ALA A 110 -13.00 8.52 -5.12
N THR A 111 -12.49 8.52 -3.88
CA THR A 111 -11.95 7.36 -3.18
C THR A 111 -12.94 6.20 -3.14
N VAL A 112 -14.14 6.43 -2.58
CA VAL A 112 -15.19 5.42 -2.50
C VAL A 112 -15.65 4.97 -3.88
N HIS A 113 -15.81 5.92 -4.81
CA HIS A 113 -16.28 5.61 -6.17
C HIS A 113 -15.31 4.69 -6.93
N SER A 114 -13.99 4.91 -6.80
CA SER A 114 -12.98 4.06 -7.42
C SER A 114 -13.04 2.63 -6.89
N ALA A 115 -13.17 2.46 -5.57
CA ALA A 115 -13.31 1.16 -4.95
C ALA A 115 -14.58 0.44 -5.42
N GLN A 116 -15.71 1.15 -5.43
CA GLN A 116 -16.98 0.63 -5.90
C GLN A 116 -16.90 0.14 -7.34
N LYS A 117 -16.31 0.94 -8.23
CA LYS A 117 -16.10 0.59 -9.65
C LYS A 117 -15.21 -0.65 -9.80
N ASN A 118 -14.16 -0.76 -8.99
CA ASN A 118 -13.30 -1.95 -8.98
C ASN A 118 -14.08 -3.21 -8.58
N LEU A 119 -14.89 -3.14 -7.51
CA LEU A 119 -15.70 -4.27 -7.08
C LEU A 119 -16.80 -4.64 -8.10
N GLU A 120 -17.41 -3.66 -8.76
CA GLU A 120 -18.37 -3.91 -9.86
C GLU A 120 -17.71 -4.66 -11.02
N ASN A 121 -16.55 -4.19 -11.46
CA ASN A 121 -15.78 -4.81 -12.53
C ASN A 121 -15.25 -6.22 -12.18
N SER A 122 -15.21 -6.56 -10.89
CA SER A 122 -14.77 -7.87 -10.40
C SER A 122 -15.88 -8.94 -10.41
N CYS A 123 -17.15 -8.55 -10.59
CA CYS A 123 -18.33 -9.42 -10.51
C CYS A 123 -18.57 -10.18 -9.19
N VAL A 124 -17.68 -10.14 -8.18
CA VAL A 124 -17.80 -10.99 -6.99
C VAL A 124 -18.61 -10.39 -5.83
N PHE A 125 -18.94 -9.09 -5.89
CA PHE A 125 -19.68 -8.38 -4.84
C PHE A 125 -20.93 -7.58 -5.30
N PRO A 126 -21.76 -8.08 -6.23
CA PRO A 126 -22.85 -7.29 -6.80
C PRO A 126 -23.90 -6.87 -5.75
N LEU A 127 -24.21 -7.75 -4.78
CA LEU A 127 -25.15 -7.44 -3.70
C LEU A 127 -24.55 -6.46 -2.68
N ALA A 128 -23.30 -6.65 -2.27
CA ALA A 128 -22.65 -5.74 -1.33
C ALA A 128 -22.49 -4.33 -1.90
N VAL A 129 -22.17 -4.20 -3.19
CA VAL A 129 -22.14 -2.91 -3.88
C VAL A 129 -23.53 -2.28 -3.95
N LYS A 130 -24.58 -3.08 -4.25
CA LYS A 130 -25.96 -2.59 -4.24
C LYS A 130 -26.37 -2.09 -2.85
N ASP A 131 -26.09 -2.86 -1.80
CA ASP A 131 -26.39 -2.50 -0.42
C ASP A 131 -25.62 -1.25 0.00
N TRP A 132 -24.35 -1.13 -0.40
CA TRP A 132 -23.55 0.08 -0.20
C TRP A 132 -24.23 1.31 -0.80
N ARG A 133 -24.64 1.24 -2.07
CA ARG A 133 -25.31 2.35 -2.78
C ARG A 133 -26.62 2.79 -2.09
N ASN A 134 -27.30 1.86 -1.41
CA ASN A 134 -28.55 2.14 -0.69
C ASN A 134 -28.35 2.72 0.72
N LYS A 135 -27.12 2.72 1.24
CA LYS A 135 -26.83 3.35 2.54
C LYS A 135 -27.01 4.87 2.46
N LEU A 136 -27.26 5.48 3.61
CA LEU A 136 -27.30 6.93 3.75
C LEU A 136 -25.95 7.56 3.36
N LYS A 137 -25.98 8.78 2.79
CA LYS A 137 -24.79 9.43 2.24
C LYS A 137 -23.72 9.68 3.31
N GLU A 138 -24.13 10.00 4.52
CA GLU A 138 -23.27 10.25 5.68
C GLU A 138 -22.52 9.01 6.15
N VAL A 139 -23.02 7.80 5.88
CA VAL A 139 -22.32 6.56 6.21
C VAL A 139 -21.51 6.01 5.02
N GLN A 140 -21.63 6.61 3.83
CA GLN A 140 -20.84 6.24 2.64
C GLN A 140 -19.41 6.82 2.69
N THR A 141 -18.70 6.53 3.77
CA THR A 141 -17.32 6.98 4.00
C THR A 141 -16.32 5.90 3.61
N TRP A 142 -15.08 6.30 3.32
CA TRP A 142 -14.02 5.33 3.00
C TRP A 142 -13.78 4.33 4.14
N ALA A 143 -13.72 4.81 5.38
CA ALA A 143 -13.57 3.95 6.56
C ALA A 143 -14.70 2.90 6.67
N ASN A 144 -15.94 3.27 6.38
CA ASN A 144 -17.07 2.34 6.40
C ASN A 144 -17.07 1.38 5.20
N PHE A 145 -16.47 1.78 4.07
CA PHE A 145 -16.32 0.93 2.89
C PHE A 145 -15.33 -0.21 3.14
N GLN A 146 -14.27 0.05 3.91
CA GLN A 146 -13.23 -0.92 4.26
C GLN A 146 -13.71 -1.97 5.28
N VAL A 147 -14.85 -1.75 5.95
CA VAL A 147 -15.39 -2.71 6.92
C VAL A 147 -15.92 -3.94 6.18
N PRO A 148 -15.47 -5.16 6.55
CA PRO A 148 -15.99 -6.39 5.97
C PRO A 148 -17.52 -6.45 6.10
N PRO A 149 -18.27 -6.64 5.01
CA PRO A 149 -19.71 -6.80 5.09
C PRO A 149 -20.06 -8.05 5.90
N LYS A 150 -20.84 -7.87 6.96
CA LYS A 150 -21.11 -8.88 7.99
C LYS A 150 -21.96 -10.06 7.51
N ASN A 151 -22.75 -9.86 6.45
CA ASN A 151 -23.71 -10.84 5.94
C ASN A 151 -23.59 -10.96 4.40
N HIS A 152 -22.56 -11.63 3.91
CA HIS A 152 -22.44 -11.87 2.48
C HIS A 152 -23.19 -13.14 2.08
N GLN A 153 -24.47 -13.00 1.77
CA GLN A 153 -25.08 -13.93 0.82
C GLN A 153 -24.41 -13.66 -0.54
N MET A 154 -23.52 -14.56 -0.92
CA MET A 154 -23.01 -14.68 -2.28
C MET A 154 -24.19 -14.99 -3.17
N ASN A 155 -24.40 -14.21 -4.24
CA ASN A 155 -25.51 -14.48 -5.13
C ASN A 155 -25.18 -15.71 -5.99
N PRO A 156 -25.89 -16.84 -5.85
CA PRO A 156 -25.68 -18.02 -6.67
C PRO A 156 -26.30 -17.88 -8.07
N PHE A 157 -27.00 -16.78 -8.36
CA PHE A 157 -27.77 -16.59 -9.58
C PHE A 157 -27.60 -15.18 -10.15
N LEU A 158 -26.68 -15.02 -11.12
CA LEU A 158 -26.89 -14.08 -12.22
C LEU A 158 -26.49 -14.72 -13.56
N ILE A 159 -27.40 -14.56 -14.51
CA ILE A 159 -27.53 -15.27 -15.78
C ILE A 159 -26.49 -14.80 -16.80
N LYS A 160 -25.97 -15.77 -17.56
CA LYS A 160 -25.14 -15.70 -18.78
C LYS A 160 -24.71 -14.29 -19.24
N GLY A 161 -23.44 -14.00 -18.99
CA GLY A 161 -22.69 -12.87 -19.53
C GLY A 161 -21.48 -12.59 -18.65
N ASP A 162 -20.36 -13.23 -18.96
CA ASP A 162 -19.00 -12.95 -18.48
C ASP A 162 -18.56 -13.36 -17.05
N CYS A 163 -19.45 -13.83 -16.18
CA CYS A 163 -19.06 -14.23 -14.81
C CYS A 163 -19.77 -15.54 -14.38
N SER A 164 -19.24 -16.71 -14.79
CA SER A 164 -19.90 -18.02 -14.65
C SER A 164 -19.11 -19.04 -13.82
N THR A 165 -19.16 -18.96 -12.49
CA THR A 165 -19.00 -20.12 -11.57
C THR A 165 -19.30 -19.70 -10.13
N TYR A 166 -19.89 -20.62 -9.36
CA TYR A 166 -20.13 -20.48 -7.91
C TYR A 166 -18.79 -20.30 -7.19
N MET A 167 -18.51 -19.09 -6.70
CA MET A 167 -17.29 -18.76 -5.98
C MET A 167 -17.63 -17.95 -4.74
N SER A 168 -16.99 -18.28 -3.64
CA SER A 168 -17.07 -17.56 -2.39
C SER A 168 -15.81 -16.74 -2.19
N TYR A 169 -15.93 -15.49 -1.73
CA TYR A 169 -14.79 -14.67 -1.37
C TYR A 169 -14.59 -14.67 0.14
N CYS A 170 -13.38 -15.01 0.59
CA CYS A 170 -12.95 -14.84 1.97
C CYS A 170 -11.92 -13.72 2.07
N PHE A 171 -12.13 -12.82 3.01
CA PHE A 171 -11.29 -11.65 3.24
C PHE A 171 -9.82 -12.04 3.45
N SER A 172 -9.56 -13.09 4.22
CA SER A 172 -8.20 -13.47 4.62
C SER A 172 -7.35 -14.13 3.55
N HIS A 173 -7.95 -14.70 2.50
CA HIS A 173 -7.20 -15.53 1.53
C HIS A 173 -7.83 -15.56 0.12
N GLY A 174 -8.69 -14.60 -0.22
CA GLY A 174 -9.27 -14.46 -1.56
C GLY A 174 -10.39 -15.45 -1.87
N ILE A 175 -10.58 -15.76 -3.16
CA ILE A 175 -11.62 -16.71 -3.60
C ILE A 175 -11.39 -18.11 -3.04
N GLN A 176 -12.47 -18.70 -2.55
CA GLN A 176 -12.65 -20.12 -2.34
C GLN A 176 -13.79 -20.67 -3.20
N TRP A 177 -13.74 -21.98 -3.43
CA TRP A 177 -14.74 -22.70 -4.21
C TRP A 177 -15.90 -23.21 -3.35
N ASP A 178 -15.84 -23.02 -2.03
CA ASP A 178 -16.84 -23.50 -1.08
C ASP A 178 -17.82 -22.38 -0.70
N LEU A 179 -19.08 -22.50 -1.10
CA LEU A 179 -20.15 -21.55 -0.75
C LEU A 179 -20.40 -21.42 0.77
N ASN A 180 -19.91 -22.38 1.57
CA ASN A 180 -19.95 -22.32 3.02
C ASN A 180 -18.76 -21.57 3.63
N HIS A 181 -17.73 -21.19 2.86
CA HIS A 181 -16.52 -20.52 3.34
C HIS A 181 -16.45 -19.05 2.91
N ASN A 182 -16.80 -18.16 3.83
CA ASN A 182 -16.72 -16.71 3.70
C ASN A 182 -15.95 -16.14 4.90
N SER A 183 -15.79 -14.82 4.99
CA SER A 183 -15.05 -14.19 6.10
C SER A 183 -15.66 -14.46 7.49
N PHE A 184 -16.95 -14.80 7.57
CA PHE A 184 -17.66 -15.13 8.82
C PHE A 184 -17.56 -16.62 9.18
N THR A 185 -17.52 -17.50 8.18
CA THR A 185 -17.26 -18.94 8.33
C THR A 185 -15.78 -19.28 8.17
N CYS A 186 -14.93 -18.25 8.22
CA CYS A 186 -13.53 -18.20 8.66
C CYS A 186 -13.28 -18.94 9.99
N TRP A 187 -13.55 -20.25 10.10
CA TRP A 187 -13.28 -20.97 11.35
C TRP A 187 -11.77 -21.00 11.53
N LYS A 188 -11.29 -20.65 12.74
CA LYS A 188 -9.91 -20.82 13.19
C LYS A 188 -9.47 -22.26 12.94
N MET A 189 -9.03 -22.58 11.74
CA MET A 189 -8.41 -23.85 11.44
C MET A 189 -6.97 -23.72 11.87
N ASP A 190 -6.64 -24.36 13.00
CA ASP A 190 -5.29 -24.61 13.53
C ASP A 190 -4.40 -25.44 12.56
N SER A 191 -4.75 -25.45 11.28
CA SER A 191 -4.07 -26.13 10.17
C SER A 191 -3.82 -25.18 8.99
N CYS A 192 -3.82 -23.86 9.22
CA CYS A 192 -3.29 -22.89 8.28
C CYS A 192 -1.78 -23.12 8.14
N ILE A 193 -1.42 -24.04 7.24
CA ILE A 193 -0.05 -24.31 6.82
C ILE A 193 0.50 -22.99 6.27
N ILE A 194 1.26 -22.32 7.13
CA ILE A 194 2.54 -21.70 6.84
C ILE A 194 2.88 -21.76 5.34
N PHE A 195 2.52 -20.73 4.57
CA PHE A 195 3.35 -20.35 3.43
C PHE A 195 4.54 -19.59 4.01
N GLN A 196 5.52 -20.35 4.49
CA GLN A 196 6.92 -19.93 4.52
C GLN A 196 7.48 -20.20 3.13
N ALA A 197 7.72 -19.13 2.38
CA ALA A 197 8.86 -18.97 1.49
C ALA A 197 9.08 -17.47 1.29
#